data_AF-A0AAU2MBW3-F1
#
_entry.id   AF-A0AAU2MBW3-F1
#
_cell.length_a   1.000
_cell.length_b   1.000
_cell.length_c   1.000
_cell.angle_alpha   90.00
_cell.angle_beta   90.00
_cell.angle_gamma   90.00
#
_symmetry.space_group_name_H-M   'P 1'
#
loop_
_entity.id
_entity.type
_entity.pdbx_description
1 polymer ?
#
loop_
_entity_poly.entity_id
_entity_poly.type
_entity_poly.pdbx_seq_one_letter_code
_entity_poly.pdbx_strand_id
1 'polypeptide(L)'
;MRQRLTNTGNYTVTEADAARGTVVNVAVAHGQFGRTDVQSEPDAVTLRTEPETEPGLRLTKTVDDSRTYKVGDKVTYTYTVTNTGSRSPTPAPGS
;
A
#
# COMPACT_ATOMS: atom_id res chain seq x y z
N MET A 1 -34.47 -25.28 14.62
CA MET A 1 -33.52 -24.30 15.22
C MET A 1 -32.52 -23.91 14.14
N ARG A 2 -32.15 -22.62 14.03
CA ARG A 2 -31.01 -22.16 13.22
C ARG A 2 -29.93 -21.69 14.19
N GLN A 3 -28.71 -22.19 14.06
CA GLN A 3 -27.55 -21.69 14.81
C GLN A 3 -26.71 -20.78 13.92
N ARG A 4 -26.11 -19.75 14.50
CA ARG A 4 -25.20 -18.81 13.83
C ARG A 4 -23.94 -18.66 14.67
N LEU A 5 -22.79 -18.89 14.05
CA LEU A 5 -21.47 -18.67 14.62
C LEU A 5 -20.77 -17.59 13.77
N THR A 6 -20.13 -16.63 14.42
CA THR A 6 -19.34 -15.58 13.76
C THR A 6 -17.90 -15.69 14.25
N ASN A 7 -16.94 -15.79 13.32
CA ASN A 7 -15.51 -15.74 13.62
C ASN A 7 -14.88 -14.57 12.86
N THR A 8 -13.95 -13.86 13.48
CA THR A 8 -13.24 -12.71 12.92
C THR A 8 -11.74 -12.97 12.93
N GLY A 9 -11.11 -12.88 11.77
CA GLY A 9 -9.66 -12.89 11.61
C GLY A 9 -9.19 -11.57 11.00
N ASN A 10 -7.98 -11.14 11.39
CA ASN A 10 -7.33 -9.98 10.79
C ASN A 10 -6.25 -10.46 9.82
N TYR A 11 -6.11 -9.76 8.70
CA TYR A 11 -5.04 -9.98 7.73
C TYR A 11 -4.37 -8.65 7.41
N THR A 12 -3.04 -8.60 7.50
CA THR A 12 -2.24 -7.44 7.11
C THR A 12 -1.78 -7.63 5.67
N VAL A 13 -2.24 -6.74 4.79
CA VAL A 13 -1.80 -6.68 3.39
C VAL A 13 -0.30 -6.39 3.34
N THR A 14 0.44 -7.18 2.57
CA THR A 14 1.90 -7.01 2.39
C THR A 14 2.23 -6.25 1.10
N GLU A 15 3.48 -5.80 0.97
CA GLU A 15 3.99 -5.21 -0.28
C GLU A 15 3.85 -6.18 -1.47
N ALA A 16 4.03 -7.48 -1.24
CA ALA A 16 3.84 -8.49 -2.27
C ALA A 16 2.38 -8.59 -2.72
N ASP A 17 1.42 -8.44 -1.80
CA ASP A 17 0.00 -8.39 -2.13
C ASP A 17 -0.37 -7.12 -2.88
N ALA A 18 0.19 -5.98 -2.47
CA ALA A 18 0.07 -4.70 -3.17
C ALA A 18 0.59 -4.79 -4.61
N ALA A 19 1.75 -5.44 -4.81
CA ALA A 19 2.31 -5.70 -6.14
C ALA A 19 1.45 -6.65 -7.00
N ARG A 20 0.76 -7.61 -6.36
CA ARG A 20 -0.19 -8.52 -7.04
C ARG A 20 -1.53 -7.86 -7.36
N GLY A 21 -1.84 -6.73 -6.73
CA GLY A 21 -3.08 -5.96 -6.92
C GLY A 21 -4.35 -6.59 -6.35
N THR A 22 -4.29 -7.82 -5.86
CA THR A 22 -5.43 -8.52 -5.23
C THR A 22 -4.99 -9.52 -4.17
N VAL A 23 -5.83 -9.68 -3.14
CA VAL A 23 -5.78 -10.74 -2.13
C VAL A 23 -7.09 -11.49 -2.17
N VAL A 24 -7.04 -12.82 -2.27
CA VAL A 24 -8.23 -13.68 -2.21
C VAL A 24 -8.20 -14.45 -0.90
N ASN A 25 -9.23 -14.25 -0.07
CA ASN A 25 -9.42 -15.01 1.16
C ASN A 25 -10.58 -15.98 0.95
N VAL A 26 -10.33 -17.28 1.19
CA VAL A 26 -11.30 -18.37 1.03
C VAL A 26 -11.50 -19.02 2.39
N ALA A 27 -12.76 -19.17 2.81
CA ALA A 27 -13.15 -19.77 4.07
C ALA A 27 -14.04 -20.99 3.86
N VAL A 28 -13.84 -22.01 4.70
CA VAL A 28 -14.63 -23.24 4.75
C VAL A 28 -14.97 -23.53 6.21
N ALA A 29 -16.23 -23.80 6.50
CA ALA A 29 -16.64 -24.22 7.83
C ALA A 29 -16.64 -25.74 7.95
N HIS A 30 -16.11 -26.25 9.06
CA HIS A 30 -16.15 -27.65 9.43
C HIS A 30 -16.96 -27.82 10.70
N GLY A 31 -17.76 -28.88 10.76
CA GLY A 31 -18.54 -29.25 11.94
C GLY A 31 -18.75 -30.75 12.02
N GLN A 32 -19.34 -31.21 13.13
CA GLN A 32 -19.72 -32.60 13.32
C GLN A 32 -21.22 -32.72 13.60
N PHE A 33 -21.85 -33.70 12.96
CA PHE A 33 -23.20 -34.14 13.26
C PHE A 33 -23.16 -35.60 13.73
N GLY A 34 -23.17 -35.81 15.05
CA GLY A 34 -22.96 -37.14 15.63
C GLY A 34 -21.53 -37.64 15.42
N ARG A 35 -21.36 -38.68 14.60
CA ARG A 35 -20.04 -39.23 14.19
C ARG A 35 -19.65 -38.85 12.76
N THR A 36 -20.43 -38.00 12.11
CA THR A 36 -20.22 -37.61 10.71
C THR A 36 -19.65 -36.20 10.65
N ASP A 37 -18.53 -36.03 9.96
CA ASP A 37 -17.99 -34.71 9.63
C ASP A 37 -18.82 -34.06 8.52
N VAL A 38 -19.10 -32.77 8.67
CA VAL A 38 -19.83 -31.95 7.70
C VAL A 38 -18.99 -30.74 7.36
N GLN A 39 -18.96 -30.39 6.08
CA GLN A 39 -18.23 -29.24 5.55
C GLN A 39 -19.21 -28.31 4.82
N SER A 40 -18.98 -27.01 4.88
CA SER A 40 -19.68 -26.04 4.03
C SER A 40 -19.08 -26.00 2.62
N GLU A 41 -19.83 -25.44 1.67
CA GLU A 41 -19.23 -24.91 0.46
C GLU A 41 -18.19 -23.83 0.81
N PRO A 42 -17.12 -23.68 0.00
CA PRO A 42 -16.18 -22.59 0.16
C PRO A 42 -16.85 -21.25 -0.14
N ASP A 43 -16.55 -20.25 0.68
CA ASP A 43 -16.92 -18.86 0.43
C ASP A 43 -15.65 -18.03 0.29
N ALA A 44 -15.66 -17.07 -0.63
CA ALA A 44 -14.46 -16.30 -0.98
C ALA A 44 -14.74 -14.80 -1.06
N VAL A 45 -13.81 -14.02 -0.53
CA VAL A 45 -13.78 -12.57 -0.69
C VAL A 45 -12.48 -12.14 -1.38
N THR A 46 -12.60 -11.28 -2.37
CA THR A 46 -11.46 -10.68 -3.06
C THR A 46 -11.30 -9.24 -2.61
N LEU A 47 -10.13 -8.91 -2.08
CA LEU A 47 -9.73 -7.56 -1.75
C LEU A 47 -8.84 -7.04 -2.86
N ARG A 48 -9.13 -5.84 -3.36
CA ARG A 48 -8.21 -5.12 -4.26
C ARG A 48 -7.16 -4.42 -3.41
N THR A 49 -5.92 -4.51 -3.83
CA THR A 49 -4.78 -3.86 -3.19
C THR A 49 -4.17 -2.89 -4.18
N GLU A 50 -3.64 -1.77 -3.68
CA GLU A 50 -2.94 -0.80 -4.50
C GLU A 50 -1.45 -0.85 -4.16
N PRO A 51 -0.56 -0.62 -5.14
CA PRO A 51 0.87 -0.49 -4.88
C PRO A 51 1.12 0.58 -3.82
N GLU A 52 2.09 0.32 -2.95
CA GLU A 52 2.53 1.33 -1.99
C GLU A 52 3.07 2.55 -2.75
N THR A 53 2.66 3.74 -2.32
CA THR A 53 3.22 4.99 -2.82
C THR A 53 4.29 5.41 -1.84
N GLU A 54 5.57 5.38 -2.25
CA GLU A 54 6.62 5.94 -1.40
C GLU A 54 6.60 7.46 -1.53
N PRO A 55 6.27 8.21 -0.45
CA PRO A 55 6.42 9.66 -0.48
C PRO A 55 7.90 10.02 -0.51
N GLY A 56 8.33 10.75 -1.53
CA GLY A 56 9.72 11.17 -1.70
C GLY A 56 9.80 12.68 -1.95
N LEU A 57 10.63 13.38 -1.18
CA LEU A 57 10.99 14.77 -1.44
C LEU A 57 12.50 14.94 -1.37
N ARG A 58 13.07 15.63 -2.36
CA ARG A 58 14.46 16.06 -2.38
C ARG A 58 14.52 17.58 -2.41
N LEU A 59 15.33 18.17 -1.53
CA LEU A 59 15.62 19.59 -1.53
C LEU A 59 17.08 19.81 -1.92
N THR A 60 17.33 20.67 -2.90
CA THR A 60 18.67 21.18 -3.20
C THR A 60 18.70 22.68 -2.95
N LYS A 61 19.77 23.13 -2.29
CA LYS A 61 20.03 24.54 -2.01
C LYS A 61 21.31 24.96 -2.74
N THR A 62 21.21 25.99 -3.55
CA THR A 62 22.35 26.56 -4.27
C THR A 62 22.45 28.05 -4.00
N VAL A 63 23.64 28.59 -4.21
CA VAL A 63 23.92 30.02 -4.17
C VAL A 63 24.44 30.40 -5.54
N ASP A 64 24.05 31.57 -6.04
CA ASP A 64 24.21 31.92 -7.45
C ASP A 64 25.66 32.27 -7.84
N ASP A 65 26.55 32.43 -6.87
CA ASP A 65 27.97 32.73 -7.10
C ASP A 65 28.88 31.94 -6.12
N SER A 66 30.17 31.80 -6.45
CA SER A 66 31.15 31.11 -5.60
C SER A 66 32.06 32.08 -4.84
N ARG A 67 31.62 33.32 -4.61
CA ARG A 67 32.48 34.38 -4.06
C ARG A 67 32.58 34.31 -2.54
N THR A 68 33.59 34.98 -2.00
CA THR A 68 33.70 35.23 -0.56
C THR A 68 32.80 36.41 -0.18
N TYR A 69 31.98 36.23 0.85
CA TYR A 69 31.05 37.26 1.34
C TYR A 69 31.65 38.04 2.52
N LYS A 70 31.30 39.32 2.63
CA LYS A 70 31.64 40.19 3.76
C LYS A 70 30.41 40.53 4.60
N VAL A 71 30.63 41.01 5.82
CA VAL A 71 29.55 41.49 6.69
C VAL A 71 28.79 42.62 5.99
N GLY A 72 27.47 42.47 5.89
CA GLY A 72 26.59 43.41 5.18
C GLY A 72 26.20 42.96 3.76
N ASP A 73 26.85 41.93 3.21
CA ASP A 73 26.49 41.40 1.89
C ASP A 73 25.14 40.67 1.92
N LYS A 74 24.39 40.83 0.84
CA LYS A 74 23.20 40.00 0.56
C LYS A 74 23.60 38.76 -0.21
N VAL A 75 23.04 37.63 0.19
CA VAL A 75 23.24 36.33 -0.45
C VAL A 75 21.90 35.83 -0.95
N THR A 76 21.83 35.52 -2.24
CA THR A 76 20.64 34.92 -2.87
C THR A 76 20.79 33.41 -2.87
N TYR A 77 19.81 32.70 -2.33
CA TYR A 77 19.75 31.25 -2.37
C TYR A 77 18.60 30.80 -3.26
N THR A 78 18.90 29.81 -4.09
CA THR A 78 17.88 29.08 -4.84
C THR A 78 17.59 27.75 -4.13
N TYR A 79 16.32 27.49 -3.88
CA TYR A 79 15.82 26.23 -3.32
C TYR A 79 15.03 25.50 -4.39
N THR A 80 15.45 24.29 -4.73
CA THR A 80 14.71 23.43 -5.66
C THR A 80 14.16 22.26 -4.87
N VAL A 81 12.84 22.17 -4.80
CA VAL A 81 12.12 21.03 -4.22
C VAL A 81 11.70 20.11 -5.36
N THR A 82 12.15 18.87 -5.32
CA THR A 82 11.79 17.82 -6.28
C THR A 82 10.94 16.78 -5.57
N ASN A 83 9.75 16.51 -6.10
CA ASN A 83 8.97 15.34 -5.70
C ASN A 83 9.62 14.11 -6.34
N THR A 84 10.20 13.25 -5.50
CA THR A 84 10.82 11.98 -5.89
C THR A 84 9.94 10.80 -5.54
N GLY A 85 8.70 11.03 -5.12
CA GLY A 85 7.76 9.96 -4.83
C GLY A 85 7.50 9.13 -6.08
N SER A 86 7.53 7.82 -5.90
CA SER A 86 7.18 6.88 -6.96
C SER A 86 5.67 6.63 -6.91
N ARG A 87 4.99 6.87 -8.04
CA ARG A 87 3.73 6.17 -8.33
C ARG A 87 4.12 4.95 -9.13
N SER A 88 3.87 3.77 -8.59
CA SER A 88 3.91 2.57 -9.43
C SER A 88 2.87 2.74 -10.54
N PRO A 89 3.23 2.66 -11.83
CA PRO A 89 2.30 2.91 -12.92
C PRO A 89 1.25 1.80 -12.93
N THR A 90 0.01 2.11 -12.58
CA THR A 90 -1.11 1.21 -12.85
C THR A 90 -1.22 1.07 -14.38
N PRO A 91 -1.04 -0.12 -14.98
CA PRO A 91 -1.38 -0.31 -16.38
C PRO A 91 -2.91 -0.15 -16.50
N ALA A 92 -3.34 0.81 -17.32
CA ALA A 92 -4.74 0.92 -17.70
C ALA A 92 -5.15 -0.38 -18.42
N PRO A 93 -6.27 -1.03 -18.05
CA PRO A 93 -6.79 -2.10 -18.88
C PRO A 93 -7.15 -1.50 -20.25
N GLY A 94 -6.48 -2.01 -21.29
CA GLY A 94 -6.82 -1.77 -22.68
C GLY A 94 -8.30 -2.08 -22.92
N SER A 95 -8.93 -1.21 -23.69
CA SER A 95 -10.31 -1.33 -24.18
C SER A 95 -10.52 -2.59 -25.00
#